data_AF-A0A2G7FSS0-F1
#
_entry.id   AF-A0A2G7FSS0-F1
#
_cell.length_a   1.000
_cell.length_b   1.000
_cell.length_c   1.000
_cell.angle_alpha   90.00
_cell.angle_beta   90.00
_cell.angle_gamma   90.00
#
_symmetry.space_group_name_H-M   'P 1'
#
loop_
_entity.id
_entity.type
_entity.pdbx_description
1 polymer ?
#
loop_
_entity_poly.entity_id
_entity_poly.type
_entity_poly.pdbx_seq_one_letter_code
_entity_poly.pdbx_strand_id
1 'polypeptide(L)'
;MAIQKYDTIGDSYNDVPQLATGKLQLAAIQALIGDIKGLTVLELACGPGFYCRKAISWGALQATGVDISPAMIYTARTSAKGDKRMEFHIADCIQPFNINIGQFDLILAPWLLNYARNESELICMWRNIYSSLKPGGKIIGITTNLHLLDDPAAFPKGRRFGQELEVLGAIEDGGLEVRATLFTYAECQAKNTSLDPEPVQKWAEESYAVVQITLEHETSADDGGVLALVERGIGAFESSHECEKKDMFAMLIYGSPADYAPAFGKILGNLITGLNKKLAAAVFFSSWDMSEELIPILSHIPGNFQPTGPAKKDNHTVYSYADVSSAGFIVPGHADFKITSAGVAHTRSLTFLKKHLNGPYFDLEKIWEEHTWYEFGDRSVEKTMATMVQEPYVNHIPTMTGGIGRARLSKFYLENFIFNNPTDTALELISRTVGTDRIVDEFIFSLTHNKEIDWLLPGIPPTGKPLRIPFTSVVNIRGDRLYHEHIAWDQATVLVQLGLMPEYLPYPYALPGGQLPGPGKRFEYRVPAAGVETAMKLQDEHAVPSNGMFEFKVREVNDE
;
A
#
# COMPACT_ATOMS: atom_id res chain seq x y z
N MET A 1 -12.30 28.08 7.98
CA MET A 1 -13.25 27.41 7.07
C MET A 1 -13.81 26.21 7.80
N ALA A 2 -15.11 25.95 7.72
CA ALA A 2 -15.67 24.69 8.19
C ALA A 2 -15.04 23.55 7.37
N ILE A 3 -14.65 22.45 8.02
CA ILE A 3 -14.12 21.26 7.35
C ILE A 3 -15.20 20.75 6.39
N GLN A 4 -14.91 20.68 5.09
CA GLN A 4 -15.87 20.14 4.13
C GLN A 4 -15.93 18.62 4.26
N LYS A 5 -17.14 18.04 4.14
CA LYS A 5 -17.34 16.57 4.29
C LYS A 5 -16.45 15.75 3.36
N TYR A 6 -16.05 16.31 2.21
CA TYR A 6 -15.18 15.66 1.23
C TYR A 6 -13.68 15.81 1.50
N ASP A 7 -13.28 16.71 2.40
CA ASP A 7 -11.88 16.84 2.82
C ASP A 7 -11.39 15.58 3.58
N THR A 8 -12.32 14.82 4.17
CA THR A 8 -12.02 13.54 4.85
C THR A 8 -12.13 12.31 3.95
N ILE A 9 -12.57 12.46 2.69
CA ILE A 9 -12.73 11.36 1.72
C ILE A 9 -11.55 11.34 0.73
N GLY A 10 -11.16 12.51 0.20
CA GLY A 10 -9.98 12.65 -0.66
C GLY A 10 -9.93 11.68 -1.85
N ASP A 11 -8.74 11.16 -2.14
CA ASP A 11 -8.43 10.34 -3.32
C ASP A 11 -9.22 9.03 -3.41
N SER A 12 -9.74 8.50 -2.30
CA SER A 12 -10.58 7.28 -2.28
C SER A 12 -11.84 7.40 -3.14
N TYR A 13 -12.28 8.64 -3.42
CA TYR A 13 -13.40 8.89 -4.32
C TYR A 13 -13.10 8.55 -5.79
N ASN A 14 -11.83 8.40 -6.19
CA ASN A 14 -11.45 7.98 -7.55
C ASN A 14 -11.93 6.56 -7.89
N ASP A 15 -12.27 5.74 -6.89
CA ASP A 15 -12.74 4.37 -7.10
C ASP A 15 -14.27 4.31 -7.32
N VAL A 16 -15.00 5.37 -6.96
CA VAL A 16 -16.46 5.44 -7.11
C VAL A 16 -16.91 5.23 -8.57
N PRO A 17 -16.25 5.81 -9.59
CA PRO A 17 -16.54 5.50 -10.99
C PRO A 17 -16.42 4.01 -11.37
N GLN A 18 -15.69 3.20 -10.59
CA GLN A 18 -15.53 1.76 -10.85
C GLN A 18 -16.69 0.92 -10.29
N LEU A 19 -17.49 1.47 -9.38
CA LEU A 19 -18.71 0.83 -8.88
C LEU A 19 -19.70 0.58 -10.02
N ALA A 20 -20.58 -0.40 -9.85
CA ALA A 20 -21.61 -0.70 -10.85
C ALA A 20 -22.49 0.53 -11.14
N THR A 21 -22.83 1.31 -10.11
CA THR A 21 -23.56 2.58 -10.26
C THR A 21 -22.74 3.65 -10.97
N GLY A 22 -21.44 3.78 -10.66
CA GLY A 22 -20.52 4.70 -11.34
C GLY A 22 -20.37 4.40 -12.84
N LYS A 23 -20.28 3.13 -13.22
CA LYS A 23 -20.24 2.70 -14.64
C LYS A 23 -21.53 3.01 -15.38
N LEU A 24 -22.68 2.80 -14.74
CA LEU A 24 -23.99 3.14 -15.30
C LEU A 24 -24.14 4.66 -15.53
N GLN A 25 -23.68 5.46 -14.56
CA GLN A 25 -23.66 6.91 -14.64
C GLN A 25 -22.77 7.42 -15.79
N LEU A 26 -21.57 6.85 -15.93
CA LEU A 26 -20.67 7.18 -17.03
C LEU A 26 -21.33 6.86 -18.39
N ALA A 27 -21.94 5.68 -18.52
CA ALA A 27 -22.62 5.28 -19.74
C ALA A 27 -23.81 6.21 -20.07
N ALA A 28 -24.58 6.63 -19.06
CA ALA A 28 -25.68 7.58 -19.24
C ALA A 28 -25.19 8.95 -19.72
N ILE A 29 -24.10 9.49 -19.15
CA ILE A 29 -23.50 10.74 -19.62
C ILE A 29 -23.00 10.57 -21.06
N GLN A 30 -22.29 9.48 -21.37
CA GLN A 30 -21.79 9.21 -22.73
C GLN A 30 -22.91 9.16 -23.77
N ALA A 31 -24.08 8.61 -23.43
CA ALA A 31 -25.22 8.57 -24.33
C ALA A 31 -25.82 9.96 -24.61
N LEU A 32 -25.67 10.93 -23.68
CA LEU A 32 -26.24 12.27 -23.78
C LEU A 32 -25.24 13.33 -24.28
N ILE A 33 -23.93 13.07 -24.12
CA ILE A 33 -22.90 14.08 -24.30
C ILE A 33 -22.67 14.48 -25.76
N GLY A 34 -22.96 13.59 -26.72
CA GLY A 34 -22.75 13.86 -28.15
C GLY A 34 -21.29 14.14 -28.52
N ASP A 35 -21.06 14.70 -29.70
CA ASP A 35 -19.71 15.13 -30.12
C ASP A 35 -19.33 16.43 -29.40
N ILE A 36 -18.23 16.39 -28.64
CA ILE A 36 -17.69 17.54 -27.91
C ILE A 36 -16.32 17.97 -28.41
N LYS A 37 -15.91 17.50 -29.60
CA LYS A 37 -14.60 17.82 -30.16
C LYS A 37 -14.42 19.33 -30.30
N GLY A 38 -13.39 19.87 -29.66
CA GLY A 38 -13.07 21.29 -29.71
C GLY A 38 -13.92 22.20 -28.82
N LEU A 39 -14.84 21.64 -28.02
CA LEU A 39 -15.70 22.40 -27.10
C LEU A 39 -15.00 22.70 -25.77
N THR A 40 -15.40 23.79 -25.09
CA THR A 40 -15.01 24.08 -23.70
C THR A 40 -16.04 23.50 -22.74
N VAL A 41 -15.56 22.76 -21.74
CA VAL A 41 -16.40 22.04 -20.76
C VAL A 41 -16.16 22.58 -19.36
N LEU A 42 -17.23 22.85 -18.61
CA LEU A 42 -17.19 23.14 -17.18
C LEU A 42 -17.80 21.97 -16.40
N GLU A 43 -17.08 21.44 -15.41
CA GLU A 43 -17.59 20.47 -14.46
C GLU A 43 -17.82 21.14 -13.10
N LEU A 44 -19.06 21.12 -12.63
CA LEU A 44 -19.46 21.63 -11.31
C LEU A 44 -19.56 20.48 -10.31
N ALA A 45 -19.05 20.68 -9.09
CA ALA A 45 -18.78 19.62 -8.11
C ALA A 45 -17.88 18.52 -8.71
N CYS A 46 -16.73 18.95 -9.26
CA CYS A 46 -15.88 18.07 -10.07
C CYS A 46 -15.15 16.97 -9.29
N GLY A 47 -15.16 17.03 -7.96
CA GLY A 47 -14.42 16.11 -7.10
C GLY A 47 -12.96 15.98 -7.54
N PRO A 48 -12.42 14.75 -7.69
CA PRO A 48 -11.05 14.51 -8.15
C PRO A 48 -10.86 14.70 -9.67
N GLY A 49 -11.79 15.36 -10.37
CA GLY A 49 -11.67 15.72 -11.79
C GLY A 49 -11.88 14.56 -12.77
N PHE A 50 -12.69 13.56 -12.40
CA PHE A 50 -12.93 12.37 -13.23
C PHE A 50 -13.57 12.74 -14.58
N TYR A 51 -14.65 13.54 -14.59
CA TYR A 51 -15.30 13.87 -15.86
C TYR A 51 -14.54 14.95 -16.64
N CYS A 52 -13.75 15.81 -16.01
CA CYS A 52 -12.78 16.66 -16.71
C CYS A 52 -11.80 15.82 -17.54
N ARG A 53 -11.19 14.78 -16.94
CA ARG A 53 -10.31 13.85 -17.68
C ARG A 53 -11.05 13.12 -18.80
N LYS A 54 -12.30 12.69 -18.54
CA LYS A 54 -13.12 12.05 -19.58
C LYS A 54 -13.45 13.00 -20.72
N ALA A 55 -13.83 14.24 -20.44
CA ALA A 55 -14.12 15.25 -21.46
C ALA A 55 -12.91 15.48 -22.38
N ILE A 56 -11.71 15.60 -21.81
CA ILE A 56 -10.47 15.67 -22.59
C ILE A 56 -10.27 14.41 -23.45
N SER A 57 -10.48 13.22 -22.88
CA SER A 57 -10.38 11.95 -23.62
C SER A 57 -11.42 11.81 -24.75
N TRP A 58 -12.57 12.49 -24.63
CA TRP A 58 -13.63 12.54 -25.63
C TRP A 58 -13.45 13.67 -26.64
N GLY A 59 -12.37 14.47 -26.53
CA GLY A 59 -11.97 15.45 -27.54
C GLY A 59 -12.27 16.91 -27.20
N ALA A 60 -12.71 17.22 -25.98
CA ALA A 60 -12.88 18.60 -25.54
C ALA A 60 -11.58 19.41 -25.70
N LEU A 61 -11.71 20.69 -26.06
CA LEU A 61 -10.58 21.62 -26.17
C LEU A 61 -9.97 21.90 -24.80
N GLN A 62 -10.84 22.14 -23.82
CA GLN A 62 -10.47 22.49 -22.46
C GLN A 62 -11.56 21.99 -21.51
N ALA A 63 -11.16 21.57 -20.30
CA ALA A 63 -12.07 21.23 -19.21
C ALA A 63 -11.70 22.01 -17.95
N THR A 64 -12.67 22.72 -17.39
CA THR A 64 -12.51 23.46 -16.13
C THR A 64 -13.35 22.78 -15.06
N GLY A 65 -12.74 22.39 -13.94
CA GLY A 65 -13.41 21.78 -12.80
C GLY A 65 -13.54 22.76 -11.63
N VAL A 66 -14.72 22.78 -11.00
CA VAL A 66 -14.99 23.55 -9.80
C VAL A 66 -15.48 22.62 -8.70
N ASP A 67 -14.88 22.71 -7.52
CA ASP A 67 -15.30 21.99 -6.32
C ASP A 67 -15.14 22.85 -5.07
N ILE A 68 -15.96 22.62 -4.05
CA ILE A 68 -15.87 23.34 -2.78
C ILE A 68 -14.73 22.83 -1.90
N SER A 69 -14.28 21.58 -2.11
CA SER A 69 -13.25 20.91 -1.31
C SER A 69 -11.82 21.18 -1.82
N PRO A 70 -10.94 21.78 -1.00
CA PRO A 70 -9.53 21.91 -1.35
C PRO A 70 -8.81 20.57 -1.57
N ALA A 71 -9.17 19.53 -0.81
CA ALA A 71 -8.58 18.19 -0.95
C ALA A 71 -8.93 17.55 -2.31
N MET A 72 -10.18 17.70 -2.76
CA MET A 72 -10.62 17.23 -4.08
C MET A 72 -9.88 17.93 -5.21
N ILE A 73 -9.73 19.26 -5.12
CA ILE A 73 -9.00 20.04 -6.12
C ILE A 73 -7.51 19.69 -6.15
N TYR A 74 -6.89 19.42 -4.99
CA TYR A 74 -5.52 18.91 -4.94
C TYR A 74 -5.41 17.57 -5.70
N THR A 75 -6.33 16.63 -5.42
CA THR A 75 -6.41 15.33 -6.10
C THR A 75 -6.60 15.47 -7.60
N ALA A 76 -7.48 16.38 -8.03
CA ALA A 76 -7.77 16.63 -9.43
C ALA A 76 -6.54 17.14 -10.18
N ARG A 77 -5.78 18.06 -9.59
CA ARG A 77 -4.51 18.56 -10.14
C ARG A 77 -3.45 17.48 -10.25
N THR A 78 -3.30 16.64 -9.22
CA THR A 78 -2.39 15.48 -9.25
C THR A 78 -2.79 14.50 -10.35
N SER A 79 -4.08 14.19 -10.46
CA SER A 79 -4.63 13.27 -11.46
C SER A 79 -4.52 13.79 -12.89
N ALA A 80 -4.48 15.11 -13.08
CA ALA A 80 -4.28 15.74 -14.38
C ALA A 80 -2.84 15.60 -14.91
N LYS A 81 -1.87 15.20 -14.07
CA LYS A 81 -0.47 14.95 -14.46
C LYS A 81 0.15 16.09 -15.29
N GLY A 82 -0.23 17.34 -15.00
CA GLY A 82 0.28 18.53 -15.68
C GLY A 82 -0.32 18.81 -17.06
N ASP A 83 -1.40 18.13 -17.47
CA ASP A 83 -2.10 18.45 -18.72
C ASP A 83 -2.73 19.84 -18.68
N LYS A 84 -2.18 20.75 -19.48
CA LYS A 84 -2.54 22.18 -19.51
C LYS A 84 -3.94 22.46 -20.08
N ARG A 85 -4.63 21.44 -20.61
CA ARG A 85 -6.03 21.56 -21.05
C ARG A 85 -7.03 21.48 -19.90
N MET A 86 -6.58 21.11 -18.70
CA MET A 86 -7.41 21.02 -17.51
C MET A 86 -7.05 22.12 -16.50
N GLU A 87 -8.07 22.76 -15.95
CA GLU A 87 -7.94 23.78 -14.90
C GLU A 87 -8.90 23.48 -13.75
N PHE A 88 -8.48 23.73 -12.50
CA PHE A 88 -9.27 23.38 -11.31
C PHE A 88 -9.31 24.51 -10.28
N HIS A 89 -10.52 24.88 -9.84
CA HIS A 89 -10.76 25.98 -8.91
C HIS A 89 -11.54 25.53 -7.68
N ILE A 90 -11.17 26.12 -6.53
CA ILE A 90 -11.94 25.98 -5.29
C ILE A 90 -13.03 27.06 -5.31
N ALA A 91 -14.30 26.68 -5.45
CA ALA A 91 -15.42 27.60 -5.34
C ALA A 91 -16.71 26.90 -4.89
N ASP A 92 -17.57 27.67 -4.21
CA ASP A 92 -18.87 27.22 -3.75
C ASP A 92 -19.94 27.52 -4.80
N CYS A 93 -20.61 26.49 -5.31
CA CYS A 93 -21.60 26.62 -6.38
C CYS A 93 -22.93 27.28 -5.92
N ILE A 94 -23.13 27.52 -4.62
CA ILE A 94 -24.29 28.30 -4.12
C ILE A 94 -23.98 29.81 -4.06
N GLN A 95 -22.71 30.20 -4.25
CA GLN A 95 -22.29 31.59 -4.29
C GLN A 95 -22.03 32.00 -5.75
N PRO A 96 -22.27 33.27 -6.13
CA PRO A 96 -21.80 33.76 -7.41
C PRO A 96 -20.29 33.53 -7.56
N PHE A 97 -19.85 33.04 -8.71
CA PHE A 97 -18.43 32.83 -8.95
C PHE A 97 -17.69 34.17 -8.95
N ASN A 98 -16.90 34.39 -7.90
CA ASN A 98 -16.00 35.55 -7.77
C ASN A 98 -14.75 35.42 -8.65
N ILE A 99 -14.64 34.33 -9.42
CA ILE A 99 -13.57 34.04 -10.37
C ILE A 99 -14.22 34.10 -11.75
N ASN A 100 -13.63 34.86 -12.68
CA ASN A 100 -14.08 34.86 -14.07
C ASN A 100 -13.63 33.56 -14.74
N ILE A 101 -14.44 32.51 -14.60
CA ILE A 101 -14.19 31.21 -15.24
C ILE A 101 -14.65 31.16 -16.70
N GLY A 102 -15.28 32.22 -17.21
CA GLY A 102 -15.75 32.32 -18.60
C GLY A 102 -17.07 31.61 -18.88
N GLN A 103 -17.38 31.43 -20.17
CA GLN A 103 -18.57 30.72 -20.64
C GLN A 103 -18.18 29.45 -21.42
N PHE A 104 -19.01 28.42 -21.29
CA PHE A 104 -18.74 27.06 -21.74
C PHE A 104 -19.80 26.56 -22.71
N ASP A 105 -19.39 25.69 -23.64
CA ASP A 105 -20.31 25.04 -24.59
C ASP A 105 -21.12 23.93 -23.90
N LEU A 106 -20.52 23.27 -22.90
CA LEU A 106 -21.11 22.18 -22.13
C LEU A 106 -20.82 22.35 -20.64
N ILE A 107 -21.84 22.16 -19.81
CA ILE A 107 -21.69 22.00 -18.37
C ILE A 107 -22.02 20.56 -17.97
N LEU A 108 -21.12 19.94 -17.22
CA LEU A 108 -21.36 18.69 -16.50
C LEU A 108 -21.63 19.02 -15.03
N ALA A 109 -22.72 18.48 -14.47
CA ALA A 109 -23.09 18.66 -13.07
C ALA A 109 -23.53 17.33 -12.41
N PRO A 110 -22.69 16.28 -12.46
CA PRO A 110 -23.00 15.03 -11.79
C PRO A 110 -22.98 15.22 -10.27
N TRP A 111 -24.07 14.83 -9.60
CA TRP A 111 -24.25 14.91 -8.15
C TRP A 111 -24.18 16.32 -7.53
N LEU A 112 -24.25 17.39 -8.33
CA LEU A 112 -24.24 18.77 -7.81
C LEU A 112 -25.54 19.13 -7.07
N LEU A 113 -26.68 19.00 -7.77
CA LEU A 113 -27.94 19.64 -7.36
C LEU A 113 -28.52 19.06 -6.06
N ASN A 114 -28.22 17.80 -5.75
CA ASN A 114 -28.65 17.12 -4.51
C ASN A 114 -27.93 17.63 -3.25
N TYR A 115 -26.93 18.50 -3.37
CA TYR A 115 -26.31 19.14 -2.19
C TYR A 115 -27.02 20.42 -1.76
N ALA A 116 -27.95 20.95 -2.56
CA ALA A 116 -28.75 22.10 -2.15
C ALA A 116 -29.62 21.74 -0.94
N ARG A 117 -29.54 22.52 0.13
CA ARG A 117 -30.30 22.27 1.38
C ARG A 117 -31.69 22.89 1.38
N ASN A 118 -31.91 23.83 0.48
CA ASN A 118 -33.16 24.57 0.33
C ASN A 118 -33.28 25.11 -1.10
N GLU A 119 -34.46 25.61 -1.44
CA GLU A 119 -34.78 26.16 -2.75
C GLU A 119 -33.85 27.32 -3.15
N SER A 120 -33.49 28.20 -2.20
CA SER A 120 -32.64 29.36 -2.49
C SER A 120 -31.24 28.94 -2.96
N GLU A 121 -30.64 27.92 -2.31
CA GLU A 121 -29.35 27.35 -2.73
C GLU A 121 -29.44 26.69 -4.10
N LEU A 122 -30.52 25.94 -4.37
CA LEU A 122 -30.75 25.30 -5.66
C LEU A 122 -30.87 26.34 -6.79
N ILE A 123 -31.60 27.44 -6.55
CA ILE A 123 -31.72 28.56 -7.50
C ILE A 123 -30.36 29.20 -7.77
N CYS A 124 -29.52 29.38 -6.75
CA CYS A 124 -28.17 29.91 -6.93
C CYS A 124 -27.31 29.00 -7.82
N MET A 125 -27.35 27.68 -7.61
CA MET A 125 -26.66 26.72 -8.47
C MET A 125 -27.13 26.84 -9.94
N TRP A 126 -28.45 26.92 -10.17
CA TRP A 126 -29.00 27.12 -11.51
C TRP A 126 -28.60 28.46 -12.14
N ARG A 127 -28.51 29.55 -11.37
CA ARG A 127 -28.01 30.84 -11.86
C ARG A 127 -26.56 30.76 -12.30
N ASN A 128 -25.72 30.06 -11.56
CA ASN A 128 -24.32 29.82 -11.94
C ASN A 128 -24.22 28.99 -13.21
N ILE A 129 -24.99 27.90 -13.32
CA ILE A 129 -25.10 27.09 -14.55
C ILE A 129 -25.49 27.97 -15.74
N TYR A 130 -26.58 28.73 -15.61
CA TYR A 130 -27.10 29.57 -16.69
C TYR A 130 -26.09 30.65 -17.12
N SER A 131 -25.46 31.33 -16.17
CA SER A 131 -24.50 32.41 -16.44
C SER A 131 -23.22 31.91 -17.09
N SER A 132 -22.84 30.65 -16.80
CA SER A 132 -21.63 30.01 -17.32
C SER A 132 -21.86 29.32 -18.68
N LEU A 133 -23.09 29.26 -19.19
CA LEU A 133 -23.38 28.70 -20.51
C LEU A 133 -23.25 29.75 -21.61
N LYS A 134 -22.62 29.37 -22.72
CA LYS A 134 -22.75 30.13 -23.97
C LYS A 134 -24.20 30.02 -24.50
N PRO A 135 -24.67 31.00 -25.30
CA PRO A 135 -25.93 30.85 -26.03
C PRO A 135 -25.95 29.54 -26.84
N GLY A 136 -26.96 28.70 -26.61
CA GLY A 136 -27.08 27.38 -27.27
C GLY A 136 -26.28 26.25 -26.60
N GLY A 137 -25.55 26.53 -25.51
CA GLY A 137 -24.88 25.52 -24.71
C GLY A 137 -25.86 24.60 -23.97
N LYS A 138 -25.35 23.47 -23.48
CA LYS A 138 -26.17 22.47 -22.78
C LYS A 138 -25.59 22.08 -21.42
N ILE A 139 -26.46 21.61 -20.52
CA ILE A 139 -26.08 21.00 -19.25
C ILE A 139 -26.46 19.52 -19.24
N ILE A 140 -25.60 18.69 -18.68
CA ILE A 140 -25.87 17.28 -18.36
C ILE A 140 -25.59 17.08 -16.87
N GLY A 141 -26.62 16.67 -16.12
CA GLY A 141 -26.51 16.42 -14.69
C GLY A 141 -26.87 14.98 -14.33
N ILE A 142 -26.40 14.57 -13.16
CA ILE A 142 -26.86 13.36 -12.47
C ILE A 142 -27.37 13.82 -11.12
N THR A 143 -28.56 13.39 -10.74
CA THR A 143 -29.12 13.69 -9.42
C THR A 143 -30.00 12.55 -8.95
N THR A 144 -30.48 12.62 -7.72
CA THR A 144 -31.37 11.63 -7.13
C THR A 144 -32.69 11.57 -7.91
N ASN A 145 -33.26 10.36 -8.02
CA ASN A 145 -34.58 10.21 -8.61
C ASN A 145 -35.64 10.77 -7.66
N LEU A 146 -36.24 11.91 -8.00
CA LEU A 146 -37.23 12.59 -7.17
C LEU A 146 -38.49 11.76 -6.93
N HIS A 147 -38.79 10.77 -7.79
CA HIS A 147 -39.90 9.83 -7.55
C HIS A 147 -39.71 8.96 -6.29
N LEU A 148 -38.48 8.86 -5.76
CA LEU A 148 -38.23 8.20 -4.48
C LEU A 148 -38.80 9.01 -3.29
N LEU A 149 -39.09 10.30 -3.48
CA LEU A 149 -39.76 11.12 -2.47
C LEU A 149 -41.26 10.79 -2.36
N ASP A 150 -41.86 10.25 -3.42
CA ASP A 150 -43.29 9.90 -3.45
C ASP A 150 -43.58 8.64 -2.60
N ASP A 151 -42.61 7.73 -2.52
CA ASP A 151 -42.69 6.51 -1.71
C ASP A 151 -41.33 6.21 -1.04
N PRO A 152 -41.12 6.65 0.22
CA PRO A 152 -39.91 6.34 0.97
C PRO A 152 -39.66 4.83 1.16
N ALA A 153 -40.67 3.97 1.04
CA ALA A 153 -40.49 2.52 1.09
C ALA A 153 -39.80 1.96 -0.17
N ALA A 154 -39.78 2.72 -1.27
CA ALA A 154 -39.08 2.38 -2.50
C ALA A 154 -37.56 2.58 -2.43
N PHE A 155 -37.04 3.18 -1.34
CA PHE A 155 -35.60 3.27 -1.14
C PHE A 155 -34.98 1.86 -1.07
N PRO A 156 -33.89 1.60 -1.83
CA PRO A 156 -33.22 0.31 -1.80
C PRO A 156 -32.76 -0.02 -0.38
N LYS A 157 -33.19 -1.16 0.15
CA LYS A 157 -32.74 -1.66 1.46
C LYS A 157 -31.46 -2.47 1.32
N GLY A 158 -30.52 -2.21 2.22
CA GLY A 158 -29.23 -2.88 2.31
C GLY A 158 -28.28 -2.50 1.17
N ARG A 159 -27.10 -3.14 1.18
CA ARG A 159 -26.06 -2.98 0.16
C ARG A 159 -26.55 -3.52 -1.19
N ARG A 160 -26.53 -2.66 -2.21
CA ARG A 160 -26.80 -3.03 -3.61
C ARG A 160 -25.87 -2.29 -4.57
N PHE A 161 -25.33 -2.99 -5.56
CA PHE A 161 -24.52 -2.40 -6.63
C PHE A 161 -23.32 -1.56 -6.14
N GLY A 162 -22.74 -1.93 -5.00
CA GLY A 162 -21.63 -1.20 -4.39
C GLY A 162 -22.01 0.04 -3.59
N GLN A 163 -23.31 0.22 -3.27
CA GLN A 163 -23.77 1.33 -2.43
C GLN A 163 -24.88 0.92 -1.45
N GLU A 164 -25.06 1.69 -0.40
CA GLU A 164 -26.21 1.65 0.50
C GLU A 164 -26.72 3.08 0.73
N LEU A 165 -28.05 3.23 0.77
CA LEU A 165 -28.71 4.51 0.99
C LEU A 165 -29.55 4.45 2.26
N GLU A 166 -29.32 5.37 3.18
CA GLU A 166 -30.04 5.48 4.44
C GLU A 166 -30.72 6.85 4.52
N VAL A 167 -32.05 6.87 4.70
CA VAL A 167 -32.80 8.11 4.92
C VAL A 167 -32.65 8.54 6.38
N LEU A 168 -32.05 9.70 6.61
CA LEU A 168 -31.78 10.25 7.94
C LEU A 168 -32.94 11.13 8.45
N GLY A 169 -33.66 11.79 7.55
CA GLY A 169 -34.77 12.68 7.93
C GLY A 169 -35.36 13.42 6.73
N ALA A 170 -36.46 14.15 6.99
CA ALA A 170 -37.07 15.06 6.02
C ALA A 170 -36.50 16.47 6.17
N ILE A 171 -36.43 17.20 5.06
CA ILE A 171 -36.03 18.61 5.03
C ILE A 171 -37.29 19.49 5.09
N GLU A 172 -37.27 20.51 5.93
CA GLU A 172 -38.30 21.55 6.02
C GLU A 172 -38.33 22.28 4.66
N ASP A 173 -39.46 22.23 3.94
CA ASP A 173 -39.67 22.67 2.54
C ASP A 173 -39.48 21.62 1.42
N GLY A 174 -39.30 20.34 1.78
CA GLY A 174 -39.36 19.21 0.85
C GLY A 174 -37.99 18.64 0.49
N GLY A 175 -37.91 17.30 0.47
CA GLY A 175 -36.68 16.55 0.26
C GLY A 175 -36.33 15.66 1.46
N LEU A 176 -35.27 14.87 1.30
CA LEU A 176 -34.77 13.95 2.33
C LEU A 176 -33.27 14.18 2.54
N GLU A 177 -32.85 14.18 3.80
CA GLU A 177 -31.45 14.00 4.13
C GLU A 177 -31.12 12.51 4.00
N VAL A 178 -30.18 12.18 3.10
CA VAL A 178 -29.80 10.79 2.80
C VAL A 178 -28.30 10.62 3.02
N ARG A 179 -27.92 9.56 3.74
CA ARG A 179 -26.54 9.07 3.80
C ARG A 179 -26.34 8.03 2.72
N ALA A 180 -25.36 8.25 1.85
CA ALA A 180 -24.91 7.25 0.88
C ALA A 180 -23.57 6.67 1.35
N THR A 181 -23.54 5.35 1.57
CA THR A 181 -22.31 4.60 1.84
C THR A 181 -21.88 3.92 0.54
N LEU A 182 -20.67 4.22 0.06
CA LEU A 182 -20.10 3.64 -1.16
C LEU A 182 -19.05 2.59 -0.77
N PHE A 183 -19.21 1.37 -1.26
CA PHE A 183 -18.36 0.24 -0.91
C PHE A 183 -17.39 -0.06 -2.05
N THR A 184 -16.27 0.65 -2.08
CA THR A 184 -15.21 0.50 -3.08
C THR A 184 -14.22 -0.62 -2.75
N TYR A 185 -14.21 -1.10 -1.50
CA TYR A 185 -13.35 -2.18 -1.00
C TYR A 185 -14.09 -3.09 0.00
N ALA A 186 -13.46 -4.19 0.45
CA ALA A 186 -14.00 -5.05 1.49
C ALA A 186 -14.10 -4.29 2.83
N GLU A 187 -15.20 -4.39 3.57
CA GLU A 187 -15.46 -3.57 4.78
C GLU A 187 -14.33 -3.56 5.80
N CYS A 188 -13.60 -4.68 5.92
CA CYS A 188 -12.44 -4.78 6.80
C CYS A 188 -11.30 -3.81 6.41
N GLN A 189 -11.14 -3.47 5.13
CA GLN A 189 -10.09 -2.55 4.67
C GLN A 189 -10.28 -1.13 5.22
N ALA A 190 -11.51 -0.71 5.58
CA ALA A 190 -11.72 0.57 6.28
C ALA A 190 -10.99 0.63 7.63
N LYS A 191 -10.66 -0.54 8.20
CA LYS A 191 -9.97 -0.69 9.49
C LYS A 191 -8.48 -1.01 9.30
N ASN A 192 -7.96 -0.99 8.07
CA ASN A 192 -6.54 -1.25 7.82
C ASN A 192 -5.69 -0.10 8.37
N THR A 193 -4.85 -0.40 9.35
CA THR A 193 -3.87 0.53 9.92
C THR A 193 -2.43 0.17 9.55
N SER A 194 -2.26 -0.87 8.73
CA SER A 194 -0.94 -1.32 8.27
C SER A 194 -0.57 -0.68 6.93
N LEU A 195 0.72 -0.72 6.60
CA LEU A 195 1.23 -0.31 5.27
C LEU A 195 1.02 -1.39 4.21
N ASP A 196 0.52 -2.57 4.59
CA ASP A 196 0.22 -3.63 3.63
C ASP A 196 -1.11 -3.27 2.95
N PRO A 197 -1.13 -3.02 1.62
CA PRO A 197 -2.33 -2.60 0.94
C PRO A 197 -3.26 -3.79 0.71
N GLU A 198 -4.48 -3.50 0.25
CA GLU A 198 -5.41 -4.56 -0.11
C GLU A 198 -4.83 -5.50 -1.18
N PRO A 199 -5.28 -6.77 -1.24
CA PRO A 199 -4.73 -7.76 -2.16
C PRO A 199 -4.58 -7.31 -3.62
N VAL A 200 -5.54 -6.57 -4.16
CA VAL A 200 -5.50 -6.11 -5.57
C VAL A 200 -4.31 -5.22 -5.82
N GLN A 201 -4.16 -4.17 -5.01
CA GLN A 201 -3.02 -3.27 -5.10
C GLN A 201 -1.72 -4.02 -4.83
N LYS A 202 -1.68 -4.88 -3.81
CA LYS A 202 -0.47 -5.64 -3.46
C LYS A 202 0.04 -6.50 -4.61
N TRP A 203 -0.84 -7.21 -5.31
CA TRP A 203 -0.46 -8.02 -6.47
C TRP A 203 -0.17 -7.18 -7.72
N ALA A 204 -0.80 -6.02 -7.86
CA ALA A 204 -0.46 -5.06 -8.91
C ALA A 204 0.94 -4.45 -8.72
N GLU A 205 1.35 -4.18 -7.47
CA GLU A 205 2.71 -3.76 -7.12
C GLU A 205 3.75 -4.85 -7.48
N GLU A 206 3.36 -6.13 -7.47
CA GLU A 206 4.18 -7.24 -7.98
C GLU A 206 4.23 -7.32 -9.52
N SER A 207 3.65 -6.32 -10.21
CA SER A 207 3.51 -6.22 -11.67
C SER A 207 2.65 -7.30 -12.32
N TYR A 208 1.67 -7.83 -11.60
CA TYR A 208 0.60 -8.63 -12.21
C TYR A 208 -0.56 -7.74 -12.66
N ALA A 209 -1.18 -8.08 -13.78
CA ALA A 209 -2.54 -7.64 -14.04
C ALA A 209 -3.47 -8.40 -13.09
N VAL A 210 -4.30 -7.68 -12.34
CA VAL A 210 -5.17 -8.27 -11.31
C VAL A 210 -6.62 -7.94 -11.59
N VAL A 211 -7.50 -8.95 -11.51
CA VAL A 211 -8.95 -8.78 -11.51
C VAL A 211 -9.46 -9.36 -10.20
N GLN A 212 -10.17 -8.54 -9.43
CA GLN A 212 -10.89 -9.00 -8.25
C GLN A 212 -12.32 -9.40 -8.62
N ILE A 213 -12.72 -10.56 -8.14
CA ILE A 213 -14.11 -11.02 -8.17
C ILE A 213 -14.59 -11.09 -6.73
N THR A 214 -15.58 -10.28 -6.40
CA THR A 214 -16.23 -10.31 -5.08
C THR A 214 -17.50 -11.11 -5.20
N LEU A 215 -17.68 -12.11 -4.33
CA LEU A 215 -18.88 -12.92 -4.26
C LEU A 215 -19.64 -12.62 -2.98
N GLU A 216 -20.93 -12.31 -3.10
CA GLU A 216 -21.86 -12.35 -1.98
C GLU A 216 -22.30 -13.80 -1.73
N HIS A 217 -22.88 -14.07 -0.56
CA HIS A 217 -23.30 -15.43 -0.19
C HIS A 217 -24.23 -16.03 -1.26
N GLU A 218 -25.22 -15.29 -1.74
CA GLU A 218 -26.15 -15.72 -2.79
C GLU A 218 -25.44 -15.96 -4.13
N THR A 219 -24.52 -15.07 -4.52
CA THR A 219 -23.79 -15.18 -5.79
C THR A 219 -22.84 -16.38 -5.78
N SER A 220 -22.26 -16.70 -4.62
CA SER A 220 -21.39 -17.87 -4.47
C SER A 220 -22.13 -19.22 -4.56
N ALA A 221 -23.47 -19.22 -4.51
CA ALA A 221 -24.29 -20.41 -4.71
C ALA A 221 -24.66 -20.68 -6.19
N ASP A 222 -24.43 -19.71 -7.08
CA ASP A 222 -24.79 -19.78 -8.49
C ASP A 222 -23.57 -20.15 -9.37
N ASP A 223 -23.48 -21.43 -9.75
CA ASP A 223 -22.40 -21.98 -10.59
C ASP A 223 -22.24 -21.19 -11.92
N GLY A 224 -23.36 -20.93 -12.60
CA GLY A 224 -23.34 -20.18 -13.86
C GLY A 224 -22.94 -18.72 -13.67
N GLY A 225 -23.39 -18.10 -12.59
CA GLY A 225 -23.03 -16.73 -12.20
C GLY A 225 -21.54 -16.59 -11.87
N VAL A 226 -20.98 -17.51 -11.10
CA VAL A 226 -19.54 -17.55 -10.76
C VAL A 226 -18.71 -17.75 -12.02
N LEU A 227 -19.06 -18.72 -12.88
CA LEU A 227 -18.36 -18.96 -14.14
C LEU A 227 -18.38 -17.70 -15.03
N ALA A 228 -19.54 -17.06 -15.19
CA ALA A 228 -19.66 -15.84 -15.98
C ALA A 228 -18.86 -14.66 -15.43
N LEU A 229 -18.69 -14.56 -14.09
CA LEU A 229 -17.80 -13.57 -13.48
C LEU A 229 -16.33 -13.83 -13.82
N VAL A 230 -15.90 -15.09 -13.74
CA VAL A 230 -14.52 -15.50 -14.02
C VAL A 230 -14.18 -15.35 -15.49
N GLU A 231 -15.07 -15.78 -16.40
CA GLU A 231 -14.88 -15.60 -17.85
C GLU A 231 -14.81 -14.12 -18.23
N ARG A 232 -15.61 -13.25 -17.59
CA ARG A 232 -15.50 -11.79 -17.79
C ARG A 232 -14.15 -11.26 -17.31
N GLY A 233 -13.64 -11.76 -16.18
CA GLY A 233 -12.30 -11.41 -15.69
C GLY A 233 -11.20 -11.82 -16.66
N ILE A 234 -11.27 -13.05 -17.19
CA ILE A 234 -10.36 -13.54 -18.22
C ILE A 234 -10.43 -12.67 -19.48
N GLY A 235 -11.64 -12.34 -19.95
CA GLY A 235 -11.83 -11.44 -21.10
C GLY A 235 -11.25 -10.04 -20.88
N ALA A 236 -11.26 -9.54 -19.64
CA ALA A 236 -10.63 -8.27 -19.29
C ALA A 236 -9.10 -8.33 -19.41
N PHE A 237 -8.47 -9.44 -19.00
CA PHE A 237 -7.04 -9.65 -19.23
C PHE A 237 -6.71 -9.75 -20.74
N GLU A 238 -7.47 -10.57 -21.47
CA GLU A 238 -7.25 -10.80 -22.91
C GLU A 238 -7.37 -9.50 -23.73
N SER A 239 -8.28 -8.60 -23.34
CA SER A 239 -8.49 -7.31 -23.99
C SER A 239 -7.56 -6.19 -23.51
N SER A 240 -6.86 -6.35 -22.37
CA SER A 240 -5.95 -5.33 -21.84
C SER A 240 -4.68 -5.23 -22.69
N HIS A 241 -4.24 -4.01 -23.00
CA HIS A 241 -2.96 -3.77 -23.69
C HIS A 241 -1.77 -3.75 -22.71
N GLU A 242 -2.03 -3.62 -21.42
CA GLU A 242 -1.02 -3.62 -20.35
C GLU A 242 -0.68 -5.05 -19.88
N CYS A 243 -1.49 -6.04 -20.24
CA CYS A 243 -1.26 -7.45 -19.92
C CYS A 243 -0.48 -8.14 -21.05
N GLU A 244 0.81 -8.42 -20.83
CA GLU A 244 1.68 -9.02 -21.85
C GLU A 244 1.35 -10.50 -22.11
N LYS A 245 1.18 -11.29 -21.04
CA LYS A 245 0.85 -12.72 -21.10
C LYS A 245 -0.64 -12.94 -20.86
N LYS A 246 -1.34 -13.41 -21.89
CA LYS A 246 -2.82 -13.47 -21.92
C LYS A 246 -3.39 -14.88 -22.01
N ASP A 247 -2.52 -15.87 -22.13
CA ASP A 247 -2.87 -17.28 -22.37
C ASP A 247 -2.85 -18.13 -21.09
N MET A 248 -2.23 -17.62 -20.02
CA MET A 248 -2.18 -18.28 -18.71
C MET A 248 -2.50 -17.34 -17.54
N PHE A 249 -3.26 -17.86 -16.58
CA PHE A 249 -3.72 -17.15 -15.39
C PHE A 249 -3.41 -17.95 -14.13
N ALA A 250 -3.44 -17.29 -12.98
CA ALA A 250 -3.50 -17.94 -11.69
C ALA A 250 -4.68 -17.42 -10.90
N MET A 251 -5.16 -18.23 -9.95
CA MET A 251 -6.26 -17.85 -9.07
C MET A 251 -5.80 -17.77 -7.63
N LEU A 252 -6.23 -16.74 -6.92
CA LEU A 252 -6.05 -16.60 -5.48
C LEU A 252 -7.42 -16.58 -4.81
N ILE A 253 -7.61 -17.48 -3.84
CA ILE A 253 -8.87 -17.67 -3.14
C ILE A 253 -8.68 -17.23 -1.69
N TYR A 254 -9.25 -16.06 -1.40
CA TYR A 254 -9.30 -15.46 -0.07
C TYR A 254 -10.51 -15.99 0.70
N GLY A 255 -10.40 -16.10 2.03
CA GLY A 255 -11.47 -16.64 2.88
C GLY A 255 -11.45 -18.17 3.00
N SER A 256 -12.39 -18.65 3.81
CA SER A 256 -12.62 -20.04 4.20
C SER A 256 -13.95 -20.55 3.64
N PRO A 257 -14.19 -21.87 3.62
CA PRO A 257 -15.49 -22.40 3.19
C PRO A 257 -16.70 -21.81 3.94
N ALA A 258 -16.52 -21.35 5.18
CA ALA A 258 -17.58 -20.72 5.97
C ALA A 258 -17.96 -19.32 5.49
N ASP A 259 -17.10 -18.67 4.70
CA ASP A 259 -17.34 -17.32 4.17
C ASP A 259 -18.18 -17.33 2.87
N TYR A 260 -18.50 -18.52 2.35
CA TYR A 260 -19.22 -18.72 1.08
C TYR A 260 -20.41 -19.66 1.28
N ALA A 261 -21.30 -19.73 0.27
CA ALA A 261 -22.39 -20.69 0.28
C ALA A 261 -21.87 -22.13 0.36
N PRO A 262 -22.58 -23.06 1.03
CA PRO A 262 -22.12 -24.44 1.23
C PRO A 262 -21.75 -25.21 -0.06
N ALA A 263 -22.35 -24.85 -1.20
CA ALA A 263 -22.05 -25.46 -2.49
C ALA A 263 -20.79 -24.93 -3.18
N PHE A 264 -20.23 -23.80 -2.71
CA PHE A 264 -19.17 -23.08 -3.41
C PHE A 264 -17.88 -23.89 -3.58
N GLY A 265 -17.50 -24.72 -2.60
CA GLY A 265 -16.32 -25.58 -2.75
C GLY A 265 -16.41 -26.52 -3.96
N LYS A 266 -17.58 -27.08 -4.23
CA LYS A 266 -17.83 -27.91 -5.42
C LYS A 266 -17.80 -27.08 -6.71
N ILE A 267 -18.41 -25.89 -6.70
CA ILE A 267 -18.40 -24.95 -7.83
C ILE A 267 -16.96 -24.56 -8.19
N LEU A 268 -16.16 -24.24 -7.17
CA LEU A 268 -14.74 -23.90 -7.31
C LEU A 268 -13.91 -25.06 -7.90
N GLY A 269 -14.17 -26.29 -7.45
CA GLY A 269 -13.58 -27.50 -8.03
C GLY A 269 -13.89 -27.68 -9.52
N ASN A 270 -15.17 -27.50 -9.89
CA ASN A 270 -15.61 -27.57 -11.28
C ASN A 270 -14.98 -26.47 -12.14
N LEU A 271 -14.92 -25.24 -11.63
CA LEU A 271 -14.32 -24.09 -12.29
C LEU A 271 -12.83 -24.33 -12.59
N ILE A 272 -12.06 -24.77 -11.58
CA ILE A 272 -10.64 -25.06 -11.73
C ILE A 272 -10.41 -26.17 -12.77
N THR A 273 -11.25 -27.21 -12.72
CA THR A 273 -11.21 -28.31 -13.70
C THR A 273 -11.51 -27.80 -15.11
N GLY A 274 -12.54 -26.98 -15.28
CA GLY A 274 -12.94 -26.41 -16.57
C GLY A 274 -11.90 -25.46 -17.17
N LEU A 275 -11.14 -24.77 -16.31
CA LEU A 275 -10.11 -23.80 -16.72
C LEU A 275 -8.70 -24.39 -16.79
N ASN A 276 -8.49 -25.68 -16.55
CA ASN A 276 -7.17 -26.31 -16.41
C ASN A 276 -6.18 -26.05 -17.56
N LYS A 277 -6.66 -25.74 -18.78
CA LYS A 277 -5.81 -25.38 -19.93
C LYS A 277 -5.30 -23.94 -19.90
N LYS A 278 -5.98 -23.05 -19.20
CA LYS A 278 -5.64 -21.62 -19.04
C LYS A 278 -5.16 -21.28 -17.62
N LEU A 279 -5.45 -22.13 -16.63
CA LEU A 279 -5.12 -21.90 -15.23
C LEU A 279 -3.82 -22.63 -14.87
N ALA A 280 -2.74 -21.87 -14.65
CA ALA A 280 -1.42 -22.42 -14.36
C ALA A 280 -1.23 -22.87 -12.91
N ALA A 281 -1.95 -22.25 -11.97
CA ALA A 281 -1.83 -22.51 -10.54
C ALA A 281 -2.99 -21.88 -9.75
N ALA A 282 -3.24 -22.41 -8.54
CA ALA A 282 -4.16 -21.81 -7.57
C ALA A 282 -3.52 -21.69 -6.17
N VAL A 283 -3.85 -20.60 -5.48
CA VAL A 283 -3.44 -20.33 -4.10
C VAL A 283 -4.67 -20.19 -3.21
N PHE A 284 -4.69 -20.90 -2.08
CA PHE A 284 -5.77 -20.86 -1.10
C PHE A 284 -5.25 -20.37 0.25
N PHE A 285 -6.01 -19.53 0.94
CA PHE A 285 -5.70 -19.07 2.32
C PHE A 285 -6.53 -19.79 3.39
N SER A 286 -7.10 -20.94 3.03
CA SER A 286 -7.80 -21.86 3.92
C SER A 286 -7.76 -23.28 3.34
N SER A 287 -8.33 -24.23 4.08
CA SER A 287 -8.50 -25.60 3.61
C SER A 287 -9.75 -25.71 2.74
N TRP A 288 -9.59 -26.26 1.53
CA TRP A 288 -10.67 -26.52 0.59
C TRP A 288 -10.63 -27.98 0.18
N ASP A 289 -11.79 -28.64 0.17
CA ASP A 289 -11.90 -30.03 -0.28
C ASP A 289 -11.90 -30.07 -1.82
N MET A 290 -10.76 -30.45 -2.39
CA MET A 290 -10.54 -30.50 -3.83
C MET A 290 -10.32 -31.96 -4.26
N SER A 291 -11.28 -32.50 -5.01
CA SER A 291 -11.35 -33.94 -5.32
C SER A 291 -10.35 -34.41 -6.38
N GLU A 292 -9.92 -33.55 -7.31
CA GLU A 292 -8.94 -33.89 -8.37
C GLU A 292 -7.99 -32.71 -8.67
N GLU A 293 -6.68 -32.90 -8.41
CA GLU A 293 -5.66 -31.85 -8.57
C GLU A 293 -5.03 -31.89 -9.97
N LEU A 294 -5.72 -31.27 -10.94
CA LEU A 294 -5.25 -31.16 -12.32
C LEU A 294 -4.21 -30.04 -12.53
N ILE A 295 -4.07 -29.15 -11.55
CA ILE A 295 -3.13 -28.02 -11.57
C ILE A 295 -2.33 -27.97 -10.27
N PRO A 296 -1.16 -27.31 -10.26
CA PRO A 296 -0.44 -26.98 -9.04
C PRO A 296 -1.28 -26.14 -8.07
N ILE A 297 -1.29 -26.53 -6.80
CA ILE A 297 -1.99 -25.84 -5.71
C ILE A 297 -1.03 -25.51 -4.56
N LEU A 298 -1.16 -24.29 -4.01
CA LEU A 298 -0.56 -23.88 -2.75
C LEU A 298 -1.65 -23.52 -1.73
N SER A 299 -1.59 -24.07 -0.53
CA SER A 299 -2.51 -23.74 0.56
C SER A 299 -1.80 -23.22 1.79
N HIS A 300 -2.29 -22.09 2.31
CA HIS A 300 -1.90 -21.52 3.59
C HIS A 300 -3.01 -21.74 4.60
N ILE A 301 -2.75 -22.57 5.61
CA ILE A 301 -3.77 -23.07 6.54
C ILE A 301 -3.60 -22.41 7.92
N PRO A 302 -4.65 -21.76 8.45
CA PRO A 302 -4.66 -21.27 9.82
C PRO A 302 -4.50 -22.38 10.87
N GLY A 303 -3.77 -22.09 11.94
CA GLY A 303 -3.55 -23.01 13.06
C GLY A 303 -2.54 -24.12 12.76
N ASN A 304 -2.52 -25.11 13.66
CA ASN A 304 -1.68 -26.30 13.54
C ASN A 304 -2.38 -27.33 12.66
N PHE A 305 -2.06 -27.35 11.38
CA PHE A 305 -2.46 -28.44 10.49
C PHE A 305 -1.38 -29.53 10.49
N GLN A 306 -1.72 -30.71 11.00
CA GLN A 306 -0.94 -31.92 10.74
C GLN A 306 -1.66 -32.72 9.65
N PRO A 307 -1.04 -32.99 8.50
CA PRO A 307 -1.66 -33.83 7.48
C PRO A 307 -1.94 -35.22 8.07
N THR A 308 -3.21 -35.64 8.04
CA THR A 308 -3.62 -36.99 8.43
C THR A 308 -3.36 -37.97 7.29
N GLY A 309 -2.09 -38.24 6.95
CA GLY A 309 -1.73 -39.23 5.93
C GLY A 309 -0.42 -38.92 5.21
N PRO A 310 0.09 -39.86 4.39
CA PRO A 310 1.37 -39.68 3.69
C PRO A 310 1.30 -38.46 2.77
N ALA A 311 2.09 -37.45 3.13
CA ALA A 311 2.19 -36.17 2.46
C ALA A 311 3.07 -36.28 1.21
N LYS A 312 2.43 -36.28 0.05
CA LYS A 312 2.83 -35.56 -1.19
C LYS A 312 1.95 -36.10 -2.32
N LYS A 313 0.89 -35.37 -2.65
CA LYS A 313 0.55 -35.26 -4.07
C LYS A 313 1.56 -34.27 -4.64
N ASP A 314 2.30 -34.63 -5.68
CA ASP A 314 3.38 -33.79 -6.24
C ASP A 314 2.90 -32.39 -6.67
N ASN A 315 1.58 -32.19 -6.82
CA ASN A 315 0.95 -30.94 -7.23
C ASN A 315 0.38 -30.09 -6.09
N HIS A 316 0.44 -30.51 -4.80
CA HIS A 316 -0.12 -29.72 -3.69
C HIS A 316 0.89 -29.43 -2.60
N THR A 317 1.17 -28.15 -2.39
CA THR A 317 2.02 -27.64 -1.31
C THR A 317 1.17 -27.02 -0.21
N VAL A 318 1.43 -27.38 1.05
CA VAL A 318 0.67 -26.87 2.21
C VAL A 318 1.62 -26.27 3.24
N TYR A 319 1.29 -25.07 3.72
CA TYR A 319 1.93 -24.44 4.86
C TYR A 319 0.90 -24.14 5.95
N SER A 320 1.25 -24.44 7.20
CA SER A 320 0.42 -24.15 8.37
C SER A 320 0.99 -22.99 9.19
N TYR A 321 0.12 -22.22 9.82
CA TYR A 321 0.47 -21.03 10.58
C TYR A 321 -0.09 -21.13 12.00
N ALA A 322 0.72 -21.65 12.91
CA ALA A 322 0.32 -21.99 14.29
C ALA A 322 -0.30 -20.81 15.06
N ASP A 323 0.13 -19.59 14.75
CA ASP A 323 -0.22 -18.38 15.47
C ASP A 323 -1.38 -17.59 14.85
N VAL A 324 -2.00 -18.10 13.78
CA VAL A 324 -3.14 -17.44 13.11
C VAL A 324 -4.43 -18.22 13.31
N SER A 325 -5.53 -17.49 13.52
CA SER A 325 -6.85 -18.02 13.93
C SER A 325 -7.81 -18.29 12.77
N SER A 326 -7.69 -17.57 11.66
CA SER A 326 -8.62 -17.66 10.53
C SER A 326 -7.95 -17.34 9.20
N ALA A 327 -8.68 -17.59 8.09
CA ALA A 327 -8.24 -17.26 6.74
C ALA A 327 -8.06 -15.75 6.51
N GLY A 328 -8.65 -14.92 7.36
CA GLY A 328 -8.51 -13.47 7.30
C GLY A 328 -7.12 -12.95 7.67
N PHE A 329 -6.20 -13.82 8.13
CA PHE A 329 -4.84 -13.42 8.51
C PHE A 329 -4.04 -12.73 7.40
N ILE A 330 -4.39 -13.00 6.13
CA ILE A 330 -3.75 -12.44 4.93
C ILE A 330 -4.38 -11.12 4.45
N VAL A 331 -5.54 -10.73 4.98
CA VAL A 331 -6.31 -9.58 4.48
C VAL A 331 -6.10 -8.39 5.42
N PRO A 332 -5.39 -7.33 5.00
CA PRO A 332 -5.19 -6.15 5.82
C PRO A 332 -6.52 -5.54 6.30
N GLY A 333 -6.56 -5.06 7.54
CA GLY A 333 -7.78 -4.55 8.18
C GLY A 333 -8.79 -5.61 8.66
N HIS A 334 -8.60 -6.90 8.33
CA HIS A 334 -9.35 -7.97 8.98
C HIS A 334 -8.94 -8.11 10.46
N ALA A 335 -9.88 -8.52 11.33
CA ALA A 335 -9.63 -8.62 12.77
C ALA A 335 -8.49 -9.61 13.12
N ASP A 336 -8.37 -10.68 12.35
CA ASP A 336 -7.31 -11.69 12.48
C ASP A 336 -6.05 -11.40 11.65
N PHE A 337 -5.94 -10.23 11.00
CA PHE A 337 -4.79 -9.89 10.17
C PHE A 337 -3.48 -9.97 10.97
N LYS A 338 -2.50 -10.68 10.44
CA LYS A 338 -1.17 -10.80 11.05
C LYS A 338 -0.08 -10.53 10.03
N ILE A 339 0.48 -9.33 10.09
CA ILE A 339 1.45 -8.81 9.12
C ILE A 339 2.66 -9.74 8.90
N THR A 340 3.17 -10.39 9.94
CA THR A 340 4.33 -11.29 9.86
C THR A 340 3.99 -12.57 9.09
N SER A 341 2.92 -13.26 9.48
CA SER A 341 2.45 -14.49 8.84
C SER A 341 1.93 -14.22 7.43
N ALA A 342 1.25 -13.08 7.22
CA ALA A 342 0.82 -12.60 5.91
C ALA A 342 2.01 -12.33 4.97
N GLY A 343 3.07 -11.69 5.47
CA GLY A 343 4.29 -11.44 4.70
C GLY A 343 4.97 -12.73 4.24
N VAL A 344 5.13 -13.70 5.14
CA VAL A 344 5.70 -15.01 4.80
C VAL A 344 4.81 -15.78 3.81
N ALA A 345 3.50 -15.77 4.00
CA ALA A 345 2.55 -16.39 3.08
C ALA A 345 2.60 -15.74 1.69
N HIS A 346 2.70 -14.40 1.63
CA HIS A 346 2.84 -13.66 0.38
C HIS A 346 4.10 -14.05 -0.38
N THR A 347 5.28 -14.07 0.25
CA THR A 347 6.54 -14.48 -0.42
C THR A 347 6.49 -15.92 -0.94
N ARG A 348 5.87 -16.84 -0.18
CA ARG A 348 5.64 -18.23 -0.62
C ARG A 348 4.70 -18.28 -1.83
N SER A 349 3.60 -17.54 -1.79
CA SER A 349 2.65 -17.42 -2.90
C SER A 349 3.30 -16.83 -4.13
N LEU A 350 4.07 -15.75 -3.99
CA LEU A 350 4.77 -15.10 -5.10
C LEU A 350 5.80 -16.04 -5.73
N THR A 351 6.57 -16.76 -4.92
CA THR A 351 7.55 -17.75 -5.40
C THR A 351 6.86 -18.85 -6.19
N PHE A 352 5.74 -19.36 -5.66
CA PHE A 352 4.93 -20.38 -6.29
C PHE A 352 4.33 -19.90 -7.62
N LEU A 353 3.72 -18.71 -7.64
CA LEU A 353 3.08 -18.16 -8.82
C LEU A 353 4.10 -17.77 -9.90
N LYS A 354 5.24 -17.13 -9.55
CA LYS A 354 6.29 -16.83 -10.52
C LYS A 354 6.81 -18.10 -11.21
N LYS A 355 6.95 -19.21 -10.46
CA LYS A 355 7.34 -20.51 -11.01
C LYS A 355 6.33 -21.03 -12.05
N HIS A 356 5.03 -20.93 -11.75
CA HIS A 356 3.98 -21.51 -12.60
C HIS A 356 3.52 -20.60 -13.75
N LEU A 357 3.59 -19.28 -13.58
CA LEU A 357 3.32 -18.27 -14.61
C LEU A 357 4.57 -17.84 -15.40
N ASN A 358 5.75 -18.33 -14.98
CA ASN A 358 7.05 -18.00 -15.55
C ASN A 358 7.32 -16.48 -15.55
N GLY A 359 7.09 -15.81 -14.43
CA GLY A 359 7.32 -14.37 -14.24
C GLY A 359 6.17 -13.66 -13.49
N PRO A 360 6.21 -12.32 -13.40
CA PRO A 360 7.28 -11.46 -13.90
C PRO A 360 8.58 -11.61 -13.10
N TYR A 361 9.72 -11.47 -13.77
CA TYR A 361 11.05 -11.51 -13.16
C TYR A 361 11.71 -10.15 -13.30
N PHE A 362 12.28 -9.68 -12.20
CA PHE A 362 12.97 -8.40 -12.11
C PHE A 362 14.41 -8.66 -11.67
N ASP A 363 15.32 -7.85 -12.21
CA ASP A 363 16.70 -7.80 -11.76
C ASP A 363 16.74 -7.00 -10.45
N LEU A 364 16.55 -7.72 -9.33
CA LEU A 364 16.48 -7.11 -8.01
C LEU A 364 17.79 -6.41 -7.65
N GLU A 365 18.93 -6.93 -8.10
CA GLU A 365 20.24 -6.35 -7.83
C GLU A 365 20.37 -5.00 -8.51
N LYS A 366 19.98 -4.92 -9.79
CA LYS A 366 19.96 -3.65 -10.51
C LYS A 366 19.04 -2.61 -9.86
N ILE A 367 17.86 -3.02 -9.39
CA ILE A 367 16.93 -2.13 -8.67
C ILE A 367 17.60 -1.58 -7.40
N TRP A 368 18.27 -2.44 -6.65
CA TRP A 368 18.94 -2.06 -5.41
C TRP A 368 20.20 -1.20 -5.65
N GLU A 369 20.99 -1.51 -6.66
CA GLU A 369 22.15 -0.72 -7.08
C GLU A 369 21.74 0.68 -7.57
N GLU A 370 20.64 0.79 -8.30
CA GLU A 370 20.08 2.08 -8.71
C GLU A 370 19.64 2.91 -7.49
N HIS A 371 18.90 2.29 -6.56
CA HIS A 371 18.42 2.97 -5.36
C HIS A 371 19.60 3.51 -4.51
N THR A 372 20.57 2.65 -4.21
CA THR A 372 21.77 3.03 -3.43
C THR A 372 22.64 4.04 -4.15
N TRP A 373 22.73 3.98 -5.49
CA TRP A 373 23.39 5.02 -6.27
C TRP A 373 22.74 6.40 -6.08
N TYR A 374 21.41 6.47 -6.05
CA TYR A 374 20.72 7.74 -5.80
C TYR A 374 20.92 8.26 -4.38
N GLU A 375 21.05 7.39 -3.38
CA GLU A 375 21.29 7.77 -1.99
C GLU A 375 22.72 8.25 -1.73
N PHE A 376 23.73 7.54 -2.25
CA PHE A 376 25.14 7.76 -1.88
C PHE A 376 25.95 8.46 -2.98
N GLY A 377 25.66 8.16 -4.25
CA GLY A 377 26.36 8.68 -5.43
C GLY A 377 25.80 10.01 -5.92
N ASP A 378 24.58 9.98 -6.47
CA ASP A 378 23.88 11.17 -7.01
C ASP A 378 23.34 12.09 -5.90
N ARG A 379 23.05 11.51 -4.72
CA ARG A 379 22.49 12.19 -3.55
C ARG A 379 21.21 12.96 -3.87
N SER A 380 20.22 12.26 -4.44
CA SER A 380 18.95 12.84 -4.89
C SER A 380 17.75 12.20 -4.18
N VAL A 381 17.14 12.95 -3.26
CA VAL A 381 15.90 12.54 -2.56
C VAL A 381 14.78 12.21 -3.56
N GLU A 382 14.60 13.02 -4.59
CA GLU A 382 13.54 12.83 -5.59
C GLU A 382 13.70 11.50 -6.34
N LYS A 383 14.91 11.20 -6.82
CA LYS A 383 15.18 9.96 -7.56
C LYS A 383 15.14 8.75 -6.66
N THR A 384 15.70 8.82 -5.44
CA THR A 384 15.59 7.74 -4.43
C THR A 384 14.13 7.40 -4.16
N MET A 385 13.29 8.42 -3.89
CA MET A 385 11.86 8.19 -3.64
C MET A 385 11.13 7.64 -4.88
N ALA A 386 11.58 7.97 -6.10
CA ALA A 386 10.96 7.50 -7.33
C ALA A 386 11.11 5.98 -7.56
N THR A 387 12.10 5.33 -6.94
CA THR A 387 12.29 3.87 -7.03
C THR A 387 11.45 3.10 -6.00
N MET A 388 10.72 3.78 -5.12
CA MET A 388 9.94 3.16 -4.05
C MET A 388 8.43 3.10 -4.36
N VAL A 389 7.72 2.20 -3.68
CA VAL A 389 6.25 2.05 -3.75
C VAL A 389 5.51 3.28 -3.19
N GLN A 390 4.17 3.22 -3.15
CA GLN A 390 3.35 4.34 -2.70
C GLN A 390 3.43 4.56 -1.17
N GLU A 391 3.53 3.49 -0.39
CA GLU A 391 3.67 3.56 1.08
C GLU A 391 4.97 2.88 1.55
N PRO A 392 6.15 3.45 1.23
CA PRO A 392 7.43 2.83 1.55
C PRO A 392 7.86 3.13 2.98
N TYR A 393 8.80 2.35 3.52
CA TYR A 393 9.45 2.71 4.78
C TYR A 393 10.89 2.20 4.92
N VAL A 394 11.68 2.92 5.70
CA VAL A 394 13.04 2.51 6.08
C VAL A 394 13.12 2.52 7.60
N ASN A 395 13.67 1.45 8.19
CA ASN A 395 13.93 1.36 9.62
C ASN A 395 15.40 1.04 9.88
N HIS A 396 16.09 1.98 10.50
CA HIS A 396 17.38 1.76 11.15
C HIS A 396 17.14 1.23 12.56
N ILE A 397 17.27 -0.09 12.72
CA ILE A 397 16.85 -0.79 13.94
C ILE A 397 17.58 -0.29 15.20
N PRO A 398 18.91 -0.09 15.21
CA PRO A 398 19.63 0.22 16.45
C PRO A 398 19.33 1.61 17.03
N THR A 399 19.02 2.59 16.17
CA THR A 399 18.75 3.97 16.58
C THR A 399 17.27 4.35 16.48
N MET A 400 16.41 3.44 16.01
CA MET A 400 14.99 3.68 15.74
C MET A 400 14.75 4.90 14.83
N THR A 401 15.65 5.12 13.87
CA THR A 401 15.54 6.19 12.88
C THR A 401 15.01 5.67 11.55
N GLY A 402 14.58 6.59 10.69
CA GLY A 402 14.00 6.26 9.39
C GLY A 402 12.73 7.06 9.10
N GLY A 403 11.89 6.54 8.22
CA GLY A 403 10.64 7.21 7.83
C GLY A 403 9.63 6.22 7.26
N ILE A 404 8.34 6.52 7.50
CA ILE A 404 7.19 5.71 7.04
C ILE A 404 6.29 6.56 6.15
N GLY A 405 5.97 6.04 4.96
CA GLY A 405 5.22 6.73 3.93
C GLY A 405 6.07 7.79 3.22
N ARG A 406 5.68 8.17 2.00
CA ARG A 406 6.52 9.03 1.14
C ARG A 406 6.88 10.35 1.78
N ALA A 407 5.94 11.01 2.47
CA ALA A 407 6.18 12.33 3.05
C ALA A 407 7.23 12.31 4.17
N ARG A 408 7.10 11.39 5.13
CA ARG A 408 8.05 11.32 6.27
C ARG A 408 9.40 10.76 5.83
N LEU A 409 9.40 9.79 4.91
CA LEU A 409 10.64 9.23 4.38
C LEU A 409 11.40 10.25 3.52
N SER A 410 10.72 11.02 2.67
CA SER A 410 11.37 12.12 1.93
C SER A 410 12.00 13.14 2.86
N LYS A 411 11.31 13.49 3.95
CA LYS A 411 11.84 14.40 4.97
C LYS A 411 13.08 13.82 5.65
N PHE A 412 13.02 12.55 6.05
CA PHE A 412 14.16 11.85 6.64
C PHE A 412 15.36 11.81 5.69
N TYR A 413 15.15 11.48 4.41
CA TYR A 413 16.22 11.48 3.42
C TYR A 413 16.85 12.86 3.22
N LEU A 414 16.03 13.90 3.17
CA LEU A 414 16.48 15.28 2.98
C LEU A 414 17.25 15.83 4.19
N GLU A 415 16.71 15.62 5.40
CA GLU A 415 17.19 16.31 6.60
C GLU A 415 18.18 15.48 7.41
N ASN A 416 18.10 14.14 7.34
CA ASN A 416 18.77 13.26 8.29
C ASN A 416 19.66 12.19 7.64
N PHE A 417 19.58 11.91 6.33
CA PHE A 417 20.32 10.78 5.74
C PHE A 417 21.25 11.16 4.56
N ILE A 418 20.69 11.42 3.38
CA ILE A 418 21.44 11.51 2.11
C ILE A 418 22.58 12.54 2.19
N PHE A 419 22.32 13.70 2.79
CA PHE A 419 23.29 14.78 2.92
C PHE A 419 24.12 14.72 4.23
N ASN A 420 23.72 13.89 5.20
CA ASN A 420 24.40 13.72 6.48
C ASN A 420 25.50 12.66 6.45
N ASN A 421 25.63 11.89 5.37
CA ASN A 421 26.75 10.97 5.21
C ASN A 421 28.05 11.72 4.86
N PRO A 422 29.17 11.48 5.57
CA PRO A 422 30.51 11.98 5.22
C PRO A 422 30.88 11.74 3.74
N THR A 423 31.84 12.51 3.24
CA THR A 423 32.28 12.40 1.83
C THR A 423 33.13 11.15 1.59
N ASP A 424 33.75 10.60 2.64
CA ASP A 424 34.54 9.37 2.60
C ASP A 424 33.73 8.12 2.99
N THR A 425 32.40 8.24 3.10
CA THR A 425 31.52 7.10 3.34
C THR A 425 31.67 6.06 2.22
N ALA A 426 31.92 4.82 2.60
CA ALA A 426 32.06 3.68 1.69
C ALA A 426 31.26 2.47 2.18
N LEU A 427 30.72 1.72 1.22
CA LEU A 427 30.02 0.46 1.43
C LEU A 427 30.90 -0.68 0.89
N GLU A 428 31.45 -1.51 1.78
CA GLU A 428 32.22 -2.69 1.40
C GLU A 428 31.31 -3.93 1.47
N LEU A 429 30.75 -4.35 0.33
CA LEU A 429 29.88 -5.54 0.28
C LEU A 429 30.68 -6.81 0.65
N ILE A 430 30.18 -7.56 1.62
CA ILE A 430 30.75 -8.83 2.09
C ILE A 430 30.01 -10.01 1.47
N SER A 431 28.68 -9.99 1.55
CA SER A 431 27.84 -11.05 1.00
C SER A 431 26.50 -10.47 0.55
N ARG A 432 25.87 -11.16 -0.41
CA ARG A 432 24.53 -10.84 -0.91
C ARG A 432 23.73 -12.13 -1.11
N THR A 433 22.51 -12.14 -0.58
CA THR A 433 21.51 -13.18 -0.84
C THR A 433 20.32 -12.58 -1.57
N VAL A 434 20.01 -13.12 -2.76
CA VAL A 434 18.87 -12.68 -3.57
C VAL A 434 17.73 -13.69 -3.44
N GLY A 435 16.58 -13.24 -2.92
CA GLY A 435 15.34 -13.99 -2.85
C GLY A 435 14.37 -13.64 -3.98
N THR A 436 13.14 -14.13 -3.89
CA THR A 436 12.07 -13.86 -4.88
C THR A 436 11.62 -12.38 -4.91
N ASP A 437 11.70 -11.72 -3.75
CA ASP A 437 11.14 -10.40 -3.45
C ASP A 437 12.06 -9.58 -2.51
N ARG A 438 13.30 -10.00 -2.31
CA ARG A 438 14.19 -9.33 -1.36
C ARG A 438 15.66 -9.56 -1.63
N ILE A 439 16.46 -8.60 -1.19
CA ILE A 439 17.91 -8.70 -1.09
C ILE A 439 18.30 -8.64 0.38
N VAL A 440 19.25 -9.48 0.78
CA VAL A 440 19.91 -9.39 2.07
C VAL A 440 21.39 -9.13 1.82
N ASP A 441 21.86 -7.96 2.21
CA ASP A 441 23.27 -7.57 2.09
C ASP A 441 23.93 -7.58 3.47
N GLU A 442 25.10 -8.21 3.54
CA GLU A 442 26.08 -8.00 4.61
C GLU A 442 27.18 -7.11 4.07
N PHE A 443 27.48 -6.00 4.74
CA PHE A 443 28.50 -5.05 4.28
C PHE A 443 29.18 -4.34 5.45
N ILE A 444 30.36 -3.79 5.21
CA ILE A 444 31.03 -2.90 6.16
C ILE A 444 30.77 -1.45 5.75
N PHE A 445 30.15 -0.70 6.65
CA PHE A 445 29.96 0.74 6.53
C PHE A 445 31.18 1.47 7.10
N SER A 446 31.94 2.12 6.23
CA SER A 446 33.21 2.78 6.56
C SER A 446 33.10 4.29 6.40
N LEU A 447 33.55 5.07 7.38
CA LEU A 447 33.57 6.55 7.31
C LEU A 447 34.50 7.18 8.36
N THR A 448 34.81 8.47 8.21
CA THR A 448 35.36 9.29 9.30
C THR A 448 34.25 10.10 9.96
N HIS A 449 34.10 10.03 11.28
CA HIS A 449 33.07 10.77 12.02
C HIS A 449 33.45 12.27 12.16
N ASN A 450 33.43 12.99 11.03
CA ASN A 450 33.87 14.38 10.87
C ASN A 450 32.74 15.42 10.83
N LYS A 451 31.49 14.97 10.82
CA LYS A 451 30.27 15.77 10.96
C LYS A 451 29.23 14.95 11.73
N GLU A 452 28.17 15.60 12.21
CA GLU A 452 27.08 14.91 12.91
C GLU A 452 26.35 13.98 11.93
N ILE A 453 26.09 12.75 12.37
CA ILE A 453 25.40 11.70 11.62
C ILE A 453 24.27 11.17 12.48
N ASP A 454 23.21 11.96 12.63
CA ASP A 454 22.10 11.75 13.55
C ASP A 454 21.36 10.42 13.36
N TRP A 455 21.27 9.89 12.13
CA TRP A 455 20.68 8.58 11.89
C TRP A 455 21.50 7.41 12.47
N LEU A 456 22.82 7.56 12.59
CA LEU A 456 23.77 6.55 13.09
C LEU A 456 24.16 6.79 14.56
N LEU A 457 24.33 8.05 14.94
CA LEU A 457 24.91 8.53 16.19
C LEU A 457 24.11 9.75 16.70
N PRO A 458 22.83 9.57 17.06
CA PRO A 458 21.96 10.67 17.44
C PRO A 458 22.53 11.45 18.64
N GLY A 459 22.75 12.75 18.45
CA GLY A 459 23.22 13.67 19.50
C GLY A 459 24.71 13.58 19.84
N ILE A 460 25.52 12.83 19.08
CA ILE A 460 26.97 12.74 19.30
C ILE A 460 27.70 13.65 18.28
N PRO A 461 28.40 14.71 18.75
CA PRO A 461 29.17 15.58 17.86
C PRO A 461 30.36 14.86 17.20
N PRO A 462 30.94 15.46 16.14
CA PRO A 462 32.08 14.88 15.43
C PRO A 462 33.24 14.55 16.35
N THR A 463 33.78 13.34 16.22
CA THR A 463 34.94 12.87 17.01
C THR A 463 36.24 12.84 16.21
N GLY A 464 36.15 12.91 14.88
CA GLY A 464 37.27 12.74 13.95
C GLY A 464 37.80 11.31 13.84
N LYS A 465 37.20 10.32 14.53
CA LYS A 465 37.66 8.93 14.49
C LYS A 465 37.12 8.19 13.27
N PRO A 466 37.92 7.27 12.68
CA PRO A 466 37.44 6.37 11.64
C PRO A 466 36.52 5.30 12.25
N LEU A 467 35.52 4.91 11.48
CA LEU A 467 34.57 3.85 11.78
C LEU A 467 34.60 2.82 10.65
N ARG A 468 34.58 1.53 11.03
CA ARG A 468 34.29 0.39 10.14
C ARG A 468 33.30 -0.52 10.85
N ILE A 469 32.05 -0.52 10.41
CA ILE A 469 30.94 -1.10 11.16
C ILE A 469 30.27 -2.20 10.32
N PRO A 470 30.12 -3.43 10.84
CA PRO A 470 29.29 -4.45 10.20
C PRO A 470 27.81 -4.04 10.15
N PHE A 471 27.23 -4.09 8.95
CA PHE A 471 25.83 -3.82 8.69
C PHE A 471 25.17 -5.04 8.04
N THR A 472 23.88 -5.21 8.33
CA THR A 472 22.98 -6.09 7.59
C THR A 472 21.80 -5.27 7.11
N SER A 473 21.50 -5.32 5.82
CA SER A 473 20.29 -4.75 5.24
C SER A 473 19.38 -5.85 4.71
N VAL A 474 18.09 -5.80 5.05
CA VAL A 474 17.03 -6.62 4.47
C VAL A 474 16.11 -5.71 3.68
N VAL A 475 16.22 -5.77 2.36
CA VAL A 475 15.55 -4.90 1.40
C VAL A 475 14.43 -5.69 0.73
N ASN A 476 13.18 -5.30 0.91
CA ASN A 476 12.03 -5.93 0.26
C ASN A 476 11.59 -5.12 -0.96
N ILE A 477 11.33 -5.82 -2.06
CA ILE A 477 10.99 -5.26 -3.36
C ILE A 477 9.68 -5.91 -3.81
N ARG A 478 8.76 -5.08 -4.32
CA ARG A 478 7.52 -5.53 -4.98
C ARG A 478 7.62 -5.16 -6.44
N GLY A 479 7.61 -6.18 -7.30
CA GLY A 479 7.81 -5.98 -8.73
C GLY A 479 9.12 -5.24 -9.04
N ASP A 480 8.99 -4.01 -9.53
CA ASP A 480 10.09 -3.12 -9.93
C ASP A 480 10.43 -2.03 -8.89
N ARG A 481 9.82 -2.04 -7.70
CA ARG A 481 9.96 -0.97 -6.70
C ARG A 481 10.33 -1.47 -5.31
N LEU A 482 11.13 -0.68 -4.61
CA LEU A 482 11.43 -0.90 -3.20
C LEU A 482 10.18 -0.70 -2.35
N TYR A 483 9.84 -1.69 -1.51
CA TYR A 483 8.81 -1.53 -0.49
C TYR A 483 9.41 -1.04 0.81
N HIS A 484 10.36 -1.78 1.38
CA HIS A 484 10.92 -1.40 2.66
C HIS A 484 12.34 -1.89 2.90
N GLU A 485 12.98 -1.28 3.89
CA GLU A 485 14.31 -1.65 4.35
C GLU A 485 14.35 -1.82 5.87
N HIS A 486 14.98 -2.90 6.31
CA HIS A 486 15.40 -3.07 7.70
C HIS A 486 16.91 -3.14 7.74
N ILE A 487 17.53 -2.11 8.31
CA ILE A 487 18.98 -1.98 8.40
C ILE A 487 19.39 -2.10 9.86
N ALA A 488 20.32 -3.00 10.14
CA ALA A 488 20.80 -3.29 11.47
C ALA A 488 22.33 -3.27 11.54
N TRP A 489 22.84 -2.87 12.70
CA TRP A 489 24.25 -2.91 13.08
C TRP A 489 24.35 -3.01 14.61
N ASP A 490 25.55 -3.24 15.13
CA ASP A 490 25.79 -3.22 16.58
C ASP A 490 26.23 -1.84 17.05
N GLN A 491 25.39 -1.14 17.82
CA GLN A 491 25.70 0.20 18.35
C GLN A 491 26.87 0.18 19.34
N ALA A 492 27.08 -0.93 20.08
CA ALA A 492 28.19 -1.02 21.02
C ALA A 492 29.54 -1.00 20.28
N THR A 493 29.63 -1.71 19.15
CA THR A 493 30.77 -1.65 18.24
C THR A 493 31.09 -0.22 17.78
N VAL A 494 30.07 0.58 17.45
CA VAL A 494 30.28 1.97 17.05
C VAL A 494 30.85 2.79 18.20
N LEU A 495 30.25 2.70 19.40
CA LEU A 495 30.67 3.48 20.56
C LEU A 495 32.08 3.10 21.06
N VAL A 496 32.47 1.82 20.96
CA VAL A 496 33.84 1.37 21.25
C VAL A 496 34.84 2.02 20.28
N GLN A 497 34.57 2.03 18.98
CA GLN A 497 35.45 2.67 18.00
C GLN A 497 35.57 4.19 18.21
N LEU A 498 34.47 4.83 18.63
CA LEU A 498 34.49 6.25 19.02
C LEU A 498 35.20 6.51 20.35
N GLY A 499 35.52 5.49 21.14
CA GLY A 499 36.07 5.62 22.50
C GLY A 499 35.08 6.26 23.48
N LEU A 500 33.78 6.07 23.25
CA LEU A 500 32.69 6.55 24.09
C LEU A 500 32.08 5.44 24.96
N MET A 501 32.45 4.18 24.71
CA MET A 501 32.10 3.04 25.55
C MET A 501 33.26 2.71 26.50
N PRO A 502 33.09 2.81 27.83
CA PRO A 502 34.07 2.32 28.78
C PRO A 502 34.32 0.81 28.61
N GLU A 503 35.55 0.36 28.83
CA GLU A 503 35.89 -1.06 28.77
C GLU A 503 35.19 -1.87 29.88
N TYR A 504 34.95 -1.24 31.03
CA TYR A 504 34.28 -1.83 32.19
C TYR A 504 33.06 -1.00 32.58
N LEU A 505 31.94 -1.68 32.87
CA LEU A 505 30.72 -1.07 33.39
C LEU A 505 30.38 -1.65 34.77
N PRO A 506 29.70 -0.87 35.64
CA PRO A 506 29.29 -1.35 36.95
C PRO A 506 28.43 -2.62 36.87
N TYR A 507 28.66 -3.54 37.79
CA TYR A 507 27.84 -4.74 38.01
C TYR A 507 27.16 -4.63 39.39
N PRO A 508 25.91 -4.15 39.46
CA PRO A 508 25.26 -3.80 40.74
C PRO A 508 24.63 -5.00 41.46
N TYR A 509 24.85 -6.22 40.97
CA TYR A 509 24.19 -7.43 41.49
C TYR A 509 25.16 -8.25 42.34
N ALA A 510 24.63 -9.04 43.28
CA ALA A 510 25.42 -10.02 44.00
C ALA A 510 25.96 -11.08 43.03
N LEU A 511 27.18 -11.56 43.28
CA LEU A 511 27.74 -12.71 42.57
C LEU A 511 27.09 -14.02 43.05
N PRO A 512 27.19 -15.11 42.27
CA PRO A 512 26.69 -16.42 42.68
C PRO A 512 27.15 -16.78 44.11
N GLY A 513 26.23 -17.31 44.93
CA GLY A 513 26.47 -17.53 46.35
C GLY A 513 26.21 -16.32 47.25
N GLY A 514 25.70 -15.22 46.71
CA GLY A 514 25.31 -14.03 47.48
C GLY A 514 26.48 -13.12 47.87
N GLN A 515 27.64 -13.29 47.21
CA GLN A 515 28.81 -12.46 47.48
C GLN A 515 28.54 -11.01 47.04
N LEU A 516 28.70 -10.10 48.00
CA LEU A 516 28.67 -8.66 47.81
C LEU A 516 30.10 -8.11 47.69
N PRO A 517 30.30 -6.94 47.07
CA PRO A 517 31.61 -6.31 47.07
C PRO A 517 32.03 -5.94 48.50
N GLY A 518 33.34 -5.92 48.74
CA GLY A 518 33.90 -5.48 50.02
C GLY A 518 33.54 -4.03 50.35
N PRO A 519 33.66 -3.60 51.63
CA PRO A 519 33.41 -2.21 52.01
C PRO A 519 34.25 -1.22 51.20
N GLY A 520 33.62 -0.20 50.62
CA GLY A 520 34.27 0.81 49.78
C GLY A 520 34.68 0.30 48.38
N LYS A 521 34.08 -0.80 47.92
CA LYS A 521 34.35 -1.40 46.62
C LYS A 521 33.08 -1.62 45.83
N ARG A 522 33.24 -1.79 44.52
CA ARG A 522 32.18 -2.18 43.58
C ARG A 522 32.63 -3.32 42.68
N PHE A 523 31.67 -4.06 42.15
CA PHE A 523 31.92 -4.96 41.04
C PHE A 523 31.76 -4.24 39.71
N GLU A 524 32.56 -4.64 38.74
CA GLU A 524 32.42 -4.21 37.35
C GLU A 524 32.69 -5.38 36.41
N TYR A 525 32.06 -5.37 35.25
CA TYR A 525 32.23 -6.39 34.22
C TYR A 525 32.82 -5.75 32.96
N ARG A 526 33.65 -6.51 32.25
CA ARG A 526 34.17 -6.08 30.96
C ARG A 526 33.04 -6.13 29.93
N VAL A 527 32.82 -5.03 29.22
CA VAL A 527 31.76 -4.92 28.21
C VAL A 527 32.05 -5.91 27.07
N PRO A 528 31.09 -6.78 26.68
CA PRO A 528 31.29 -7.77 25.63
C PRO A 528 31.13 -7.14 24.23
N ALA A 529 32.00 -6.20 23.88
CA ALA A 529 32.00 -5.49 22.58
C ALA A 529 33.43 -5.31 22.05
N ALA A 530 33.67 -5.59 20.76
CA ALA A 530 35.03 -5.64 20.18
C ALA A 530 35.41 -4.39 19.36
N GLY A 531 34.45 -3.54 18.99
CA GLY A 531 34.72 -2.41 18.10
C GLY A 531 35.15 -2.87 16.71
N VAL A 532 36.24 -2.31 16.17
CA VAL A 532 36.70 -2.55 14.78
C VAL A 532 37.03 -4.02 14.49
N GLU A 533 37.38 -4.79 15.52
CA GLU A 533 37.66 -6.22 15.42
C GLU A 533 36.46 -7.02 14.88
N THR A 534 35.23 -6.55 15.11
CA THR A 534 34.02 -7.18 14.55
C THR A 534 33.98 -7.10 13.02
N ALA A 535 34.36 -5.96 12.45
CA ALA A 535 34.48 -5.77 11.00
C ALA A 535 35.62 -6.59 10.40
N MET A 536 36.76 -6.67 11.09
CA MET A 536 37.88 -7.53 10.68
C MET A 536 37.47 -9.01 10.66
N LYS A 537 36.77 -9.48 11.70
CA LYS A 537 36.30 -10.87 11.80
C LYS A 537 35.25 -11.24 10.76
N LEU A 538 34.37 -10.31 10.40
CA LEU A 538 33.38 -10.52 9.33
C LEU A 538 34.06 -10.61 7.95
N GLN A 539 35.09 -9.80 7.71
CA GLN A 539 35.81 -9.76 6.44
C GLN A 539 36.78 -10.93 6.25
N ASP A 540 37.43 -11.37 7.33
CA ASP A 540 38.40 -12.47 7.34
C ASP A 540 38.21 -13.28 8.63
N GLU A 541 37.78 -14.54 8.47
CA GLU A 541 37.52 -15.45 9.57
C GLU A 541 38.75 -15.73 10.45
N HIS A 542 39.96 -15.45 9.96
CA HIS A 542 41.23 -15.64 10.66
C HIS A 542 41.79 -14.38 11.31
N ALA A 543 41.26 -13.19 11.01
CA ALA A 543 41.83 -11.91 11.49
C ALA A 543 41.72 -11.73 13.01
N VAL A 544 40.67 -12.25 13.64
CA VAL A 544 40.45 -12.17 15.10
C VAL A 544 40.15 -13.56 15.66
N PRO A 545 40.84 -14.02 16.72
CA PRO A 545 40.58 -15.32 17.34
C PRO A 545 39.15 -15.43 17.89
N SER A 546 38.47 -16.54 17.58
CA SER A 546 37.18 -16.84 18.20
C SER A 546 37.34 -17.14 19.70
N ASN A 547 36.27 -16.96 20.48
CA ASN A 547 36.16 -17.32 21.91
C ASN A 547 36.93 -16.46 22.92
N GLY A 548 37.72 -15.45 22.51
CA GLY A 548 38.47 -14.61 23.44
C GLY A 548 37.60 -13.91 24.51
N MET A 549 36.37 -13.53 24.17
CA MET A 549 35.46 -12.90 25.12
C MET A 549 34.95 -13.83 26.24
N PHE A 550 35.07 -15.16 26.10
CA PHE A 550 34.67 -16.09 27.17
C PHE A 550 35.56 -16.00 28.41
N GLU A 551 36.75 -15.41 28.26
CA GLU A 551 37.68 -15.16 29.36
C GLU A 551 37.26 -13.96 30.21
N PHE A 552 36.30 -13.14 29.76
CA PHE A 552 35.87 -11.95 30.49
C PHE A 552 35.23 -12.36 31.82
N LYS A 553 35.60 -11.64 32.89
CA LYS A 553 35.10 -11.87 34.26
C LYS A 553 34.68 -10.56 34.89
N VAL A 554 33.74 -10.66 35.82
CA VAL A 554 33.48 -9.61 36.80
C VAL A 554 34.73 -9.47 37.68
N ARG A 555 35.15 -8.24 37.95
CA ARG A 555 36.22 -7.93 38.89
C ARG A 555 35.73 -6.98 39.97
N GLU A 556 36.42 -6.99 41.10
CA GLU A 556 36.18 -6.05 42.19
C GLU A 556 37.20 -4.91 42.11
N VAL A 557 36.71 -3.67 42.17
CA VAL A 557 37.53 -2.45 42.15
C VAL A 557 37.13 -1.53 43.31
N ASN A 558 37.99 -0.58 43.65
CA ASN A 558 37.64 0.43 44.64
C ASN A 558 36.51 1.32 44.10
N ASP A 559 35.59 1.68 44.98
CA ASP A 559 34.53 2.63 44.66
C ASP A 559 35.11 4.04 44.82
N GLU A 560 35.65 4.57 43.71
CA GLU A 560 36.22 5.93 43.63
C GLU A 560 35.16 7.04 43.77
#